data_AF-A0A7V2WY19-F1
#
_entry.id   AF-A0A7V2WY19-F1
#
_cell.length_a   1.000
_cell.length_b   1.000
_cell.length_c   1.000
_cell.angle_alpha   90.00
_cell.angle_beta   90.00
_cell.angle_gamma   90.00
#
_symmetry.space_group_name_H-M   'P 1'
#
loop_
_entity.id
_entity.type
_entity.pdbx_description
1 polymer ?
#
loop_
_entity_poly.entity_id
_entity_poly.type
_entity_poly.pdbx_seq_one_letter_code
_entity_poly.pdbx_strand_id
1 'polypeptide(L)'
;LLNQPQYAPLSLGQLVLLLLALEEGRLDPLPEKALPEARRRLVERAPAACAPALARIEALAPLDPELRRVLLAAVDGVLAGLAEGSGG
;
A
#
# COMPACT_ATOMS: atom_id res chain seq x y z
N LEU A 1 -10.29 -12.43 -27.28
CA LEU A 1 -9.49 -13.42 -26.51
C LEU A 1 -8.17 -12.86 -25.97
N LEU A 2 -8.02 -11.55 -25.75
CA LEU A 2 -6.76 -10.97 -25.26
C LEU A 2 -7.05 -9.67 -24.50
N ASN A 3 -7.10 -9.74 -23.16
CA ASN A 3 -6.90 -8.63 -22.23
C ASN A 3 -6.95 -9.14 -20.78
N GLN A 4 -6.27 -10.26 -20.50
CA GLN A 4 -5.96 -10.56 -19.10
C GLN A 4 -4.81 -9.66 -18.67
N PRO A 5 -4.95 -8.88 -17.58
CA PRO A 5 -3.84 -8.11 -17.05
C PRO A 5 -2.76 -9.09 -16.62
N GLN A 6 -1.53 -8.84 -17.08
CA GLN A 6 -0.37 -9.65 -16.79
C GLN A 6 -0.25 -9.82 -15.27
N TYR A 7 -0.11 -11.06 -14.80
CA TYR A 7 0.24 -11.37 -13.42
C TYR A 7 1.61 -10.72 -13.15
N ALA A 8 1.62 -9.47 -12.70
CA ALA A 8 2.80 -8.85 -12.13
C ALA A 8 2.88 -9.35 -10.69
N PRO A 9 3.80 -10.28 -10.37
CA PRO A 9 3.99 -10.70 -8.98
C PRO A 9 4.31 -9.46 -8.15
N LEU A 10 3.68 -9.34 -6.98
CA LEU A 10 3.98 -8.26 -6.06
C LEU A 10 5.43 -8.37 -5.59
N SER A 11 6.14 -7.24 -5.55
CA SER A 11 7.45 -7.19 -4.91
C SER A 11 7.32 -7.39 -3.40
N LEU A 12 8.43 -7.72 -2.73
CA LEU A 12 8.45 -7.84 -1.27
C LEU A 12 7.99 -6.53 -0.62
N GLY A 13 8.50 -5.39 -1.11
CA GLY A 13 8.10 -4.07 -0.66
C GLY A 13 6.59 -3.80 -0.79
N GLN A 14 5.98 -4.23 -1.89
CA GLN A 14 4.53 -4.10 -2.10
C GLN A 14 3.73 -5.00 -1.16
N LEU A 15 4.20 -6.23 -0.91
CA LEU A 15 3.58 -7.13 0.07
C LEU A 15 3.66 -6.56 1.49
N VAL A 16 4.81 -6.03 1.88
CA VAL A 16 5.01 -5.41 3.20
C VAL A 16 4.08 -4.20 3.39
N LEU A 17 3.92 -3.36 2.37
CA LEU A 17 2.98 -2.23 2.44
C LEU A 17 1.53 -2.68 2.68
N LEU A 18 1.08 -3.73 1.99
CA LEU A 18 -0.27 -4.27 2.16
C LEU A 18 -0.48 -4.88 3.55
N LEU A 19 0.49 -5.67 4.02
CA LEU A 19 0.43 -6.29 5.35
C LEU A 19 0.48 -5.25 6.46
N LEU A 20 1.33 -4.23 6.32
CA LEU A 20 1.44 -3.16 7.30
C LEU A 20 0.16 -2.32 7.38
N ALA A 21 -0.47 -2.03 6.24
CA ALA A 21 -1.77 -1.35 6.22
C ALA A 21 -2.87 -2.16 6.90
N LEU A 22 -2.86 -3.49 6.75
CA LEU A 22 -3.80 -4.40 7.40
C LEU A 22 -3.54 -4.51 8.91
N GLU A 23 -2.30 -4.77 9.32
CA GLU A 23 -1.93 -4.94 10.74
C GLU A 23 -2.20 -3.68 11.57
N GLU A 24 -2.06 -2.50 10.97
CA GLU A 24 -2.31 -1.22 11.65
C GLU A 24 -3.76 -0.73 11.51
N GLY A 25 -4.66 -1.58 10.99
CA GLY A 25 -6.09 -1.27 10.86
C GLY A 25 -6.40 -0.11 9.93
N ARG A 26 -5.48 0.24 9.00
CA ARG A 26 -5.67 1.39 8.08
C ARG A 26 -6.72 1.14 7.02
N LEU A 27 -7.06 -0.14 6.79
CA LEU A 27 -8.10 -0.54 5.87
C LEU A 27 -9.50 -0.60 6.53
N ASP A 28 -9.57 -0.66 7.87
CA ASP A 28 -10.82 -0.83 8.62
C ASP A 28 -11.83 0.32 8.43
N PRO A 29 -11.41 1.59 8.30
CA PRO A 29 -12.34 2.70 8.06
C PRO A 29 -12.92 2.73 6.64
N LEU A 30 -12.36 1.95 5.71
CA LEU A 30 -12.79 1.96 4.31
C LEU A 30 -14.02 1.07 4.12
N PRO A 31 -14.99 1.47 3.30
CA PRO A 31 -16.10 0.60 2.95
C PRO A 31 -15.57 -0.58 2.11
N GLU A 32 -16.20 -1.75 2.24
CA GLU A 32 -15.76 -2.99 1.56
C GLU A 32 -15.60 -2.80 0.03
N LYS A 33 -16.52 -2.04 -0.59
CA LYS A 33 -16.47 -1.69 -2.02
C LYS A 33 -15.21 -0.90 -2.43
N ALA A 34 -14.56 -0.22 -1.51
CA ALA A 34 -13.33 0.55 -1.75
C ALA A 34 -12.05 -0.26 -1.54
N LEU A 35 -12.13 -1.44 -0.90
CA LEU A 35 -10.95 -2.27 -0.63
C LEU A 35 -10.20 -2.71 -1.90
N PRO A 36 -10.86 -3.11 -3.01
CA PRO A 36 -10.15 -3.45 -4.25
C PRO A 36 -9.37 -2.25 -4.82
N GLU A 37 -9.95 -1.05 -4.78
CA GLU A 37 -9.29 0.17 -5.24
C GLU A 37 -8.17 0.61 -4.28
N ALA A 38 -8.37 0.47 -2.97
CA ALA A 38 -7.35 0.72 -1.96
C ALA A 38 -6.13 -0.17 -2.19
N ARG A 39 -6.33 -1.48 -2.36
CA ARG A 39 -5.27 -2.43 -2.69
C ARG A 39 -4.54 -2.02 -3.96
N ARG A 40 -5.26 -1.68 -5.02
CA ARG A 40 -4.67 -1.24 -6.30
C ARG A 40 -3.81 0.00 -6.12
N ARG A 41 -4.33 1.05 -5.46
CA ARG A 41 -3.58 2.29 -5.23
C ARG A 41 -2.37 2.09 -4.33
N LEU A 42 -2.46 1.23 -3.31
CA LEU A 42 -1.31 0.90 -2.46
C LEU A 42 -0.21 0.22 -3.26
N VAL A 43 -0.55 -0.71 -4.16
CA VAL A 43 0.43 -1.41 -5.00
C VAL A 43 1.05 -0.48 -6.05
N GLU A 44 0.25 0.40 -6.66
CA GLU A 44 0.69 1.24 -7.78
C GLU A 44 1.34 2.56 -7.35
N ARG A 45 0.89 3.17 -6.24
CA ARG A 45 1.26 4.55 -5.87
C ARG A 45 2.14 4.66 -4.64
N ALA A 46 1.90 3.84 -3.62
CA ALA A 46 2.70 3.90 -2.39
C ALA A 46 4.21 3.69 -2.64
N PRO A 47 4.65 2.80 -3.55
CA PRO A 47 6.07 2.59 -3.83
C PRO A 47 6.83 3.85 -4.26
N ALA A 48 6.18 4.73 -5.04
CA ALA A 48 6.79 5.97 -5.47
C ALA A 48 6.99 6.95 -4.30
N ALA A 49 6.07 6.96 -3.33
CA ALA A 49 6.12 7.84 -2.17
C ALA A 49 7.15 7.41 -1.11
N CYS A 50 7.52 6.12 -1.08
CA CYS A 50 8.45 5.56 -0.09
C CYS A 50 9.60 4.77 -0.73
N ALA A 51 10.02 5.12 -1.95
CA ALA A 51 11.03 4.36 -2.70
C ALA A 51 12.34 4.09 -1.92
N PRO A 52 12.92 5.04 -1.16
CA PRO A 52 14.11 4.77 -0.34
C PRO A 52 13.85 3.75 0.79
N ALA A 53 12.66 3.80 1.39
CA ALA A 53 12.24 2.86 2.42
C ALA A 53 12.02 1.46 1.84
N LEU A 54 11.41 1.35 0.65
CA LEU A 54 11.26 0.07 -0.03
C LEU A 54 12.59 -0.55 -0.42
N ALA A 55 13.57 0.25 -0.85
CA ALA A 55 14.91 -0.26 -1.13
C ALA A 55 15.55 -0.94 0.10
N ARG A 56 15.30 -0.42 1.31
CA ARG A 56 15.75 -1.06 2.57
C ARG A 56 15.05 -2.40 2.81
N ILE A 57 13.76 -2.49 2.51
CA ILE A 57 12.98 -3.73 2.65
C ILE A 57 13.43 -4.80 1.64
N GLU A 58 13.66 -4.41 0.39
CA GLU A 58 14.19 -5.32 -0.64
C GLU A 58 15.62 -5.79 -0.30
N ALA A 59 16.39 -4.99 0.42
CA ALA A 59 17.68 -5.36 1.00
C ALA A 59 17.58 -6.17 2.31
N LEU A 60 16.37 -6.59 2.71
CA LEU A 60 16.08 -7.35 3.93
C LEU A 60 16.53 -6.65 5.23
N ALA A 61 16.58 -5.32 5.23
CA ALA A 61 16.84 -4.56 6.45
C ALA A 61 15.69 -4.77 7.45
N PRO A 62 15.96 -4.75 8.77
CA PRO A 62 14.92 -4.85 9.78
C PRO A 62 13.92 -3.70 9.65
N LEU A 63 12.63 -4.02 9.84
CA LEU A 63 11.55 -3.03 9.89
C LEU A 63 11.59 -2.27 11.23
N ASP A 64 12.53 -1.34 11.34
CA ASP A 64 12.67 -0.49 12.51
C ASP A 64 11.51 0.54 12.63
N PRO A 65 11.33 1.19 13.79
CA PRO A 65 10.24 2.13 14.00
C PRO A 65 10.27 3.37 13.09
N GLU A 66 11.43 3.76 12.55
CA GLU A 66 11.53 4.86 11.59
C GLU A 66 11.04 4.42 10.22
N LEU A 67 11.53 3.28 9.74
CA LEU A 67 11.11 2.67 8.48
C LEU A 67 9.61 2.39 8.48
N ARG A 68 9.08 1.85 9.59
CA ARG A 68 7.65 1.62 9.78
C ARG A 68 6.83 2.89 9.64
N ARG A 69 7.27 4.00 10.26
CA ARG A 69 6.59 5.31 10.18
C ARG A 69 6.56 5.84 8.76
N VAL A 70 7.67 5.73 8.01
CA VAL A 70 7.73 6.19 6.61
C VAL A 70 6.76 5.39 5.73
N LEU A 71 6.73 4.06 5.88
CA LEU A 71 5.82 3.21 5.12
C LEU A 71 4.35 3.52 5.45
N LEU A 72 4.02 3.71 6.73
CA LEU A 72 2.66 4.06 7.14
C LEU A 72 2.23 5.44 6.64
N ALA A 73 3.11 6.44 6.64
CA ALA A 73 2.79 7.75 6.08
C ALA A 73 2.47 7.66 4.58
N ALA A 74 3.17 6.79 3.83
CA ALA A 74 2.85 6.55 2.42
C ALA A 74 1.50 5.82 2.24
N VAL A 75 1.18 4.85 3.10
CA VAL A 75 -0.13 4.19 3.13
C VAL A 75 -1.24 5.21 3.38
N ASP A 76 -1.13 6.00 4.45
CA ASP A 76 -2.14 7.00 4.84
C ASP A 76 -2.35 8.02 3.73
N GLY A 77 -1.28 8.51 3.10
CA GLY A 77 -1.37 9.44 1.97
C GLY A 77 -2.11 8.88 0.75
N VAL A 78 -1.98 7.58 0.49
CA VAL A 78 -2.69 6.91 -0.61
C VAL A 78 -4.16 6.68 -0.27
N LEU A 79 -4.46 6.34 1.00
CA LEU A 79 -5.81 6.02 1.45
C LEU A 79 -6.67 7.26 1.72
N ALA A 80 -6.07 8.41 2.04
CA ALA A 80 -6.79 9.67 2.29
C ALA A 80 -7.78 10.01 1.16
N GLY A 81 -7.36 9.86 -0.10
CA GLY A 81 -8.22 10.12 -1.26
C GLY A 81 -9.28 9.04 -1.57
N LEU A 82 -9.46 8.05 -0.70
CA LEU A 82 -10.52 7.04 -0.78
C LEU A 82 -11.56 7.18 0.33
N ALA A 83 -11.16 7.70 1.50
CA ALA A 83 -12.07 8.00 2.59
C ALA A 83 -13.09 9.09 2.19
N GLU A 84 -12.68 10.06 1.37
CA GLU A 84 -13.53 11.17 0.91
C GLU A 84 -14.48 10.79 -0.23
N GLY A 85 -14.21 9.69 -0.95
CA GLY A 85 -14.93 9.28 -2.17
C GLY A 85 -16.24 8.50 -1.95
N SER A 86 -16.73 8.35 -0.72
CA SER A 86 -18.04 7.72 -0.43
C SER A 86 -19.22 8.70 -0.32
N GLY A 87 -19.01 9.98 -0.64
CA GLY A 87 -20.02 11.04 -0.61
C GLY A 87 -20.32 11.68 -1.97
N GLY A 88 -20.55 10.88 -3.01
CA GLY A 88 -20.97 11.34 -4.34
C GLY A 88 -22.10 10.50 -4.90
#